data_AF-A0A7J4T0E1-F1
#
_entry.id   AF-A0A7J4T0E1-F1
#
_cell.length_a   1.000
_cell.length_b   1.000
_cell.length_c   1.000
_cell.angle_alpha   90.00
_cell.angle_beta   90.00
_cell.angle_gamma   90.00
#
_symmetry.space_group_name_H-M   'P 1'
#
loop_
_entity.id
_entity.type
_entity.pdbx_description
1 polymer ?
#
loop_
_entity_poly.entity_id
_entity_poly.type
_entity_poly.pdbx_seq_one_letter_code
_entity_poly.pdbx_strand_id
1 'polypeptide(L)' 'MESSQILIAGVGGIGCSWAKGAWSRCDSEADILLIDADDESFSEVERGHVLRLGTVV' A
#
# COMPACT_ATOMS: atom_id res chain seq x y z
N MET A 1 -11.92 -22.08 4.81
CA MET A 1 -12.20 -21.51 3.48
C MET A 1 -11.40 -20.22 3.47
N GLU A 2 -10.27 -20.18 2.77
CA GLU A 2 -9.42 -18.98 2.72
C GLU A 2 -10.30 -17.83 2.24
N SER A 3 -10.52 -16.85 3.12
CA SER A 3 -11.28 -15.65 2.79
C SER A 3 -10.67 -15.04 1.54
N SER A 4 -11.47 -14.72 0.54
CA SER A 4 -11.05 -13.96 -0.64
C SER A 4 -10.23 -12.75 -0.17
N GLN A 5 -8.92 -12.79 -0.41
CA GLN A 5 -8.01 -11.75 0.06
C GLN A 5 -8.08 -10.58 -0.92
N ILE A 6 -8.67 -9.47 -0.46
CA ILE A 6 -8.69 -8.21 -1.20
C ILE A 6 -7.36 -7.50 -0.92
N LEU A 7 -6.67 -7.11 -1.99
CA LEU A 7 -5.46 -6.31 -1.92
C LEU A 7 -5.72 -4.92 -2.50
N ILE A 8 -5.51 -3.88 -1.70
CA ILE A 8 -5.54 -2.49 -2.16
C ILE A 8 -4.11 -2.08 -2.52
N ALA A 9 -3.85 -1.81 -3.80
CA ALA A 9 -2.54 -1.39 -4.27
C ALA A 9 -2.51 0.11 -4.62
N GLY A 10 -1.56 0.84 -4.04
CA GLY A 10 -1.27 2.23 -4.39
C GLY A 10 0.04 2.33 -5.16
N VAL A 11 0.04 3.01 -6.31
CA VAL A 11 1.23 3.23 -7.15
C VAL A 11 1.53 4.71 -7.30
N GLY A 12 2.77 5.12 -7.00
CA GLY A 12 3.20 6.52 -6.99
C GLY A 12 2.58 7.32 -5.84
N GLY A 13 3.03 8.56 -5.63
CA GLY A 13 2.64 9.35 -4.45
C GLY A 13 1.12 9.51 -4.27
N ILE A 14 0.41 9.88 -5.33
CA ILE A 14 -1.06 10.03 -5.29
C ILE A 14 -1.74 8.67 -5.07
N GLY A 15 -1.28 7.62 -5.74
CA GLY A 15 -1.85 6.28 -5.59
C GLY A 15 -1.65 5.72 -4.18
N CYS A 16 -0.46 5.93 -3.59
CA CYS A 16 -0.17 5.54 -2.22
C CYS A 16 -1.03 6.33 -1.22
N SER A 17 -1.17 7.64 -1.39
CA SER A 17 -2.03 8.47 -0.53
C SER A 17 -3.50 8.01 -0.56
N TRP A 18 -4.03 7.76 -1.76
CA TRP A 18 -5.40 7.25 -1.91
C TRP A 18 -5.56 5.86 -1.30
N ALA A 19 -4.62 4.94 -1.55
CA ALA A 19 -4.66 3.58 -1.05
C ALA A 19 -4.67 3.52 0.48
N LYS A 20 -3.85 4.34 1.15
CA LYS A 20 -3.87 4.49 2.62
C LYS A 20 -5.24 4.90 3.14
N GLY A 21 -5.86 5.88 2.47
CA GLY A 21 -7.21 6.33 2.79
C GLY A 21 -8.28 5.25 2.58
N ALA A 22 -8.22 4.53 1.46
CA ALA A 22 -9.17 3.44 1.20
C ALA A 22 -9.00 2.31 2.24
N TRP A 23 -7.77 1.89 2.48
CA TRP A 23 -7.43 0.83 3.42
C TRP A 23 -7.84 1.15 4.87
N SER A 24 -7.66 2.39 5.33
CA SER A 24 -8.07 2.80 6.68
C SER A 24 -9.58 2.75 6.94
N ARG A 25 -10.39 2.60 5.89
CA ARG A 25 -11.86 2.47 5.96
C ARG A 25 -12.34 1.02 5.88
N CYS A 26 -11.43 0.06 5.73
CA CYS A 26 -11.74 -1.36 5.50
C CYS A 26 -11.62 -2.23 6.77
N ASP A 27 -11.42 -1.67 7.97
CA ASP A 27 -11.40 -2.40 9.26
C ASP A 27 -10.59 -3.72 9.27
N SER A 28 -9.46 -3.77 8.55
CA SER A 28 -8.58 -4.95 8.39
C SER A 28 -9.13 -6.09 7.52
N GLU A 29 -10.17 -5.87 6.71
CA GLU A 29 -10.70 -6.86 5.76
C GLU A 29 -9.91 -6.94 4.44
N ALA A 30 -9.00 -6.00 4.22
CA ALA A 30 -8.12 -5.95 3.05
C ALA A 30 -6.67 -5.73 3.45
N ASP A 31 -5.75 -6.37 2.72
CA ASP A 31 -4.33 -6.06 2.79
C ASP A 31 -4.02 -4.83 1.90
N ILE A 32 -2.87 -4.19 2.16
CA ILE A 32 -2.40 -3.04 1.39
C ILE A 32 -1.00 -3.29 0.82
N LEU A 33 -0.76 -2.84 -0.41
CA LEU A 33 0.55 -2.79 -1.06
C LEU A 33 0.83 -1.38 -1.56
N LEU A 34 1.94 -0.78 -1.12
CA LEU A 34 2.40 0.53 -1.61
C LEU A 34 3.60 0.36 -2.54
N ILE A 35 3.55 1.02 -3.70
CA ILE A 35 4.54 0.91 -4.77
C ILE A 35 5.00 2.31 -5.18
N ASP A 36 6.25 2.63 -4.90
CA ASP A 36 6.83 3.92 -5.30
C ASP A 36 8.36 3.84 -5.41
N ALA A 37 8.99 4.82 -6.04
CA ALA A 37 10.44 5.05 -5.96
C ALA A 37 10.80 5.97 -4.79
N ASP A 38 9.85 6.79 -4.32
CA ASP A 38 10.03 7.70 -3.19
C ASP A 38 9.71 7.04 -1.84
N ASP A 39 10.62 7.12 -0.90
CA ASP A 39 10.49 6.54 0.44
C ASP A 39 9.43 7.25 1.29
N GLU A 40 9.19 8.54 1.04
CA GLU A 40 8.16 9.31 1.76
C GLU A 40 6.77 8.74 1.52
N SER A 41 6.52 8.14 0.36
CA SER A 41 5.24 7.50 0.00
C SER A 41 4.87 6.33 0.91
N PHE A 42 5.81 5.71 1.62
CA PHE A 42 5.57 4.55 2.50
C PHE A 42 5.33 4.91 3.96
N SER A 43 5.47 6.19 4.32
CA SER A 43 5.18 6.68 5.68
C SER A 43 3.73 6.37 6.10
N GLU A 44 3.46 6.33 7.41
CA GLU A 44 2.10 6.24 7.96
C GLU A 44 1.36 4.89 7.73
N VAL A 45 2.04 3.85 7.24
CA VAL A 45 1.50 2.48 7.18
C VAL A 45 2.24 1.58 8.17
N GLU A 46 1.61 1.27 9.30
CA GLU A 46 2.17 0.36 10.32
C GLU A 46 2.02 -1.12 9.93
N ARG A 47 1.03 -1.45 9.09
CA ARG A 47 0.74 -2.80 8.62
C ARG A 47 0.46 -2.75 7.11
N GLY A 48 1.32 -3.37 6.32
CA GLY A 48 1.19 -3.40 4.87
C GLY A 48 2.45 -3.88 4.18
N HIS A 49 2.34 -4.11 2.87
CA HIS A 49 3.44 -4.49 2.00
C HIS A 49 4.00 -3.28 1.27
N VAL A 50 5.30 -3.27 1.03
CA VAL A 50 5.98 -2.21 0.27
C VAL A 50 6.79 -2.84 -0.86
N LEU A 51 6.63 -2.31 -2.08
CA LEU A 51 7.47 -2.59 -3.23
C LEU A 51 8.17 -1.30 -3.65
N ARG A 52 9.43 -1.15 -3.25
CA ARG A 52 10.25 -0.02 -3.64
C ARG A 52 10.77 -0.21 -5.06
N LEU A 53 10.56 0.80 -5.91
CA LEU A 53 11.04 0.84 -7.29
C LEU A 53 12.36 1.61 -7.37
N GLY A 54 13.18 1.30 -8.37
CA GLY A 54 14.38 2.10 -8.68
C GLY A 54 15.63 1.79 -7.85
N THR A 55 15.62 0.79 -6.96
CA THR A 55 16.85 0.30 -6.31
C THR A 55 17.68 -0.60 -7.23
N VAL A 56 18.24 -0.04 -8.33
CA VAL A 56 19.54 -0.41 -8.93
C VAL A 56 20.01 0.73 -9.86
N VAL A 57 20.90 1.61 -9.39
CA VAL A 57 22.34 1.73 -9.77
C VAL A 57 23.03 2.74 -8.86
#